data_AF-A0A9Q3FBW2-F1
#
_entry.id   AF-A0A9Q3FBW2-F1
#
_cell.length_a   1.000
_cell.length_b   1.000
_cell.length_c   1.000
_cell.angle_alpha   90.00
_cell.angle_beta   90.00
_cell.angle_gamma   90.00
#
_symmetry.space_group_name_H-M   'P 1'
#
loop_
_entity.id
_entity.type
_entity.pdbx_description
1 polymer ?
#
loop_
_entity_poly.entity_id
_entity_poly.type
_entity_poly.pdbx_seq_one_letter_code
_entity_poly.pdbx_strand_id
1 'polypeptide(L)'
;MEFIRGIDMIKEDFELPDRLITARFNTFFTKSAHRWYIKLRQAHGHQSRTWWKPQLINKWANDSWRFKVEKAFESAKLNSDKDKAFPWFCQQKDRLTELYPDMSEFMIQWKIIRQCGGDLEHAVKSRTNEQS
;
A
#
# COMPACT_ATOMS: atom_id res chain seq x y z
N MET A 1 -3.40 -0.79 0.08
CA MET A 1 -4.73 -0.12 -0.13
C MET A 1 -5.42 -0.55 -1.42
N GLU A 2 -4.68 -1.04 -2.41
CA GLU A 2 -5.18 -1.53 -3.71
C GLU A 2 -6.38 -2.47 -3.63
N PHE A 3 -6.40 -3.42 -2.69
CA PHE A 3 -7.53 -4.33 -2.53
C PHE A 3 -8.85 -3.63 -2.19
N ILE A 4 -8.81 -2.61 -1.31
CA ILE A 4 -10.01 -1.84 -0.94
C ILE A 4 -10.46 -0.99 -2.12
N ARG A 5 -9.50 -0.35 -2.83
CA ARG A 5 -9.76 0.40 -4.06
C ARG A 5 -10.38 -0.48 -5.14
N GLY A 6 -9.84 -1.68 -5.39
CA GLY A 6 -10.38 -2.61 -6.39
C GLY A 6 -11.81 -3.04 -6.08
N ILE A 7 -12.17 -3.24 -4.80
CA ILE A 7 -13.58 -3.49 -4.44
C ILE A 7 -14.46 -2.26 -4.68
N ASP A 8 -13.96 -1.05 -4.38
CA ASP A 8 -14.70 0.19 -4.62
C ASP A 8 -14.93 0.38 -6.13
N MET A 9 -13.94 0.10 -6.98
CA MET A 9 -14.08 0.10 -8.46
C MET A 9 -15.12 -0.92 -8.94
N ILE A 10 -15.08 -2.16 -8.46
CA ILE A 10 -16.11 -3.17 -8.81
C ILE A 10 -17.51 -2.72 -8.38
N LYS A 11 -17.63 -2.02 -7.25
CA LYS A 11 -18.91 -1.49 -6.80
C LYS A 11 -19.42 -0.40 -7.76
N GLU A 12 -18.53 0.49 -8.19
CA GLU A 12 -18.83 1.58 -9.12
C GLU A 12 -19.17 1.05 -10.52
N ASP A 13 -18.32 0.19 -11.10
CA ASP A 13 -18.48 -0.35 -12.46
C ASP A 13 -19.77 -1.15 -12.66
N PHE A 14 -20.25 -1.82 -11.62
CA PHE A 14 -21.41 -2.70 -11.67
C PHE A 14 -22.59 -2.19 -10.84
N GLU A 15 -22.52 -0.96 -10.32
CA GLU A 15 -23.54 -0.33 -9.47
C GLU A 15 -24.07 -1.24 -8.35
N LEU A 16 -23.18 -2.03 -7.75
CA LEU A 16 -23.61 -3.11 -6.86
C LEU A 16 -24.07 -2.58 -5.50
N PRO A 17 -25.24 -3.03 -5.01
CA PRO A 17 -25.66 -2.79 -3.64
C PRO A 17 -24.64 -3.32 -2.62
N ASP A 18 -24.48 -2.60 -1.50
CA ASP A 18 -23.56 -2.98 -0.41
C ASP A 18 -23.72 -4.43 0.06
N ARG A 19 -24.97 -4.92 0.13
CA ARG A 19 -25.27 -6.31 0.51
C ARG A 19 -24.65 -7.34 -0.45
N LEU A 20 -24.55 -7.03 -1.74
CA LEU A 20 -23.98 -7.94 -2.74
C LEU A 20 -22.45 -7.90 -2.70
N ILE A 21 -21.85 -6.72 -2.57
CA ILE A 21 -20.40 -6.57 -2.38
C ILE A 21 -19.93 -7.31 -1.11
N THR A 22 -20.63 -7.12 0.01
CA THR A 22 -20.28 -7.75 1.29
C THR A 22 -20.56 -9.25 1.31
N ALA A 23 -21.51 -9.75 0.50
CA ALA A 23 -21.68 -11.18 0.27
C ALA A 23 -20.50 -11.76 -0.54
N ARG A 24 -19.99 -11.03 -1.54
CA ARG A 24 -18.81 -11.40 -2.35
C ARG A 24 -17.49 -11.39 -1.56
N PHE A 25 -17.45 -10.84 -0.36
CA PHE A 25 -16.28 -11.00 0.51
C PHE A 25 -15.97 -12.47 0.79
N ASN A 26 -17.00 -13.31 0.80
CA ASN A 26 -16.85 -14.77 0.92
C ASN A 26 -15.99 -15.36 -0.21
N THR A 27 -16.03 -14.77 -1.42
CA THR A 27 -15.23 -15.18 -2.58
C THR A 27 -13.92 -14.43 -2.70
N PHE A 28 -13.84 -13.18 -2.22
CA PHE A 28 -12.61 -12.38 -2.28
C PHE A 28 -11.58 -12.80 -1.23
N PHE A 29 -12.03 -13.19 -0.03
CA PHE A 29 -11.13 -13.61 1.03
C PHE A 29 -10.82 -15.10 0.96
N THR A 30 -9.56 -15.45 1.20
CA THR A 30 -9.10 -16.83 1.29
C THR A 30 -8.45 -17.11 2.64
N LYS A 31 -8.42 -18.39 3.05
CA LYS A 31 -7.69 -18.89 4.22
C LYS A 31 -7.99 -18.12 5.53
N SER A 32 -7.00 -17.42 6.08
CA SER A 32 -7.11 -16.69 7.36
C SER A 32 -7.99 -15.45 7.25
N ALA A 33 -7.96 -14.76 6.10
CA ALA A 33 -8.83 -13.61 5.84
C ALA A 33 -10.30 -14.03 5.77
N HIS A 34 -10.57 -15.18 5.14
CA HIS A 34 -11.90 -15.76 5.06
C HIS A 34 -12.47 -16.10 6.44
N ARG A 35 -11.67 -16.80 7.27
CA ARG A 35 -12.06 -17.11 8.66
C ARG A 35 -12.35 -15.87 9.50
N TRP A 36 -11.55 -14.82 9.34
CA TRP A 36 -11.79 -13.53 10.01
C TRP A 36 -13.11 -12.90 9.58
N TYR A 37 -13.39 -12.89 8.27
CA TYR A 37 -14.66 -12.36 7.73
C TYR A 37 -15.88 -13.11 8.27
N ILE A 38 -15.85 -14.45 8.25
CA ILE A 38 -16.97 -15.26 8.75
C ILE A 38 -17.22 -14.98 10.23
N LYS A 39 -16.17 -14.94 11.06
CA LYS A 39 -16.29 -14.65 12.49
C LYS A 39 -16.90 -13.27 12.73
N LEU A 40 -16.44 -12.25 11.99
CA LEU A 40 -16.91 -10.89 12.17
C LEU A 40 -18.37 -10.72 11.66
N ARG A 41 -18.72 -11.38 10.56
CA ARG A 41 -20.10 -11.40 10.04
C ARG A 41 -21.07 -12.15 10.95
N GLN A 42 -20.64 -13.23 11.59
CA GLN A 42 -21.44 -13.93 12.60
C GLN A 42 -21.73 -13.05 13.83
N ALA A 43 -20.75 -12.25 14.26
CA ALA A 43 -20.90 -11.38 15.43
C ALA A 43 -21.75 -10.13 15.18
N HIS A 44 -21.63 -9.50 13.99
CA HIS A 44 -22.26 -8.21 13.69
C HIS A 44 -23.38 -8.28 12.65
N GLY A 45 -23.67 -9.45 12.10
CA GLY A 45 -24.72 -9.64 11.10
C GLY A 45 -24.41 -8.99 9.75
N HIS A 46 -25.45 -8.58 9.04
CA HIS A 46 -25.32 -7.87 7.77
C HIS A 46 -25.01 -6.39 8.03
N GLN A 47 -23.92 -5.92 7.43
CA GLN A 47 -23.42 -4.55 7.62
C GLN A 47 -23.12 -3.90 6.27
N SER A 48 -23.17 -2.58 6.23
CA SER A 48 -22.91 -1.77 5.03
C SER A 48 -21.42 -1.77 4.64
N ARG A 49 -21.13 -1.34 3.41
CA ARG A 49 -19.74 -1.15 2.94
C ARG A 49 -19.03 -0.07 3.76
N THR A 50 -19.75 0.98 4.16
CA THR A 50 -19.22 2.05 5.02
C THR A 50 -18.78 1.54 6.39
N TRP A 51 -19.44 0.50 6.92
CA TRP A 51 -19.00 -0.18 8.14
C TRP A 51 -17.82 -1.11 7.89
N TRP A 52 -17.82 -1.87 6.78
CA TRP A 52 -16.75 -2.83 6.50
C TRP A 52 -15.41 -2.16 6.18
N LYS A 53 -15.40 -1.03 5.46
CA LYS A 53 -14.18 -0.32 5.05
C LYS A 53 -13.21 -0.04 6.22
N PRO A 54 -13.62 0.56 7.35
CA PRO A 54 -12.72 0.76 8.50
C PRO A 54 -12.30 -0.56 9.15
N GLN A 55 -13.10 -1.63 9.13
CA GLN A 55 -12.69 -2.94 9.66
C GLN A 55 -11.58 -3.58 8.82
N LEU A 56 -11.68 -3.47 7.49
CA LEU A 56 -10.63 -3.92 6.58
C LEU A 56 -9.33 -3.14 6.82
N ILE A 57 -9.43 -1.82 6.97
CA ILE A 57 -8.29 -0.94 7.26
C ILE A 57 -7.68 -1.32 8.62
N ASN A 58 -8.47 -1.45 9.68
CA ASN A 58 -7.94 -1.81 11.00
C ASN A 58 -7.32 -3.23 11.01
N LYS A 59 -7.87 -4.18 10.26
CA LYS A 59 -7.33 -5.53 10.24
C LYS A 59 -5.99 -5.64 9.49
N TRP A 60 -5.85 -4.92 8.37
CA TRP A 60 -4.73 -5.12 7.43
C TRP A 60 -3.87 -3.88 7.15
N ALA A 61 -4.29 -2.72 7.62
CA ALA A 61 -3.58 -1.45 7.49
C ALA A 61 -3.59 -0.67 8.83
N ASN A 62 -3.53 -1.39 9.96
CA ASN A 62 -3.34 -0.78 11.28
C ASN A 62 -1.94 -0.20 11.46
N ASP A 63 -1.75 0.57 12.54
CA ASP A 63 -0.50 1.25 12.84
C ASP A 63 0.69 0.28 12.98
N SER A 64 0.45 -0.98 13.37
CA SER A 64 1.51 -2.01 13.36
C SER A 64 1.96 -2.41 11.95
N TRP A 65 1.04 -2.45 10.97
CA TRP A 65 1.43 -2.65 9.57
C TRP A 65 2.16 -1.43 9.03
N ARG A 66 1.64 -0.21 9.29
CA ARG A 66 2.30 1.04 8.88
C ARG A 66 3.73 1.10 9.41
N PHE A 67 3.90 0.89 10.71
CA PHE A 67 5.19 0.86 11.37
C PHE A 67 6.14 -0.18 10.76
N LYS A 68 5.64 -1.38 10.41
CA LYS A 68 6.46 -2.41 9.74
C LYS A 68 6.92 -1.97 8.35
N VAL A 69 6.04 -1.36 7.56
CA VAL A 69 6.37 -0.88 6.21
C VAL A 69 7.32 0.32 6.28
N GLU A 70 7.10 1.26 7.20
CA GLU A 70 8.00 2.40 7.46
C GLU A 70 9.40 1.90 7.84
N LYS A 71 9.50 1.01 8.83
CA LYS A 71 10.78 0.43 9.25
C LYS A 71 11.47 -0.35 8.12
N ALA A 72 10.71 -1.06 7.29
CA ALA A 72 11.24 -1.79 6.14
C ALA A 72 11.75 -0.83 5.04
N PHE A 73 11.14 0.34 4.87
CA PHE A 73 11.63 1.39 3.99
C PHE A 73 12.89 2.07 4.58
N GLU A 74 12.88 2.43 5.86
CA GLU A 74 13.99 3.12 6.52
C GLU A 74 15.28 2.29 6.56
N SER A 75 15.16 0.98 6.72
CA SER A 75 16.27 0.04 6.74
C SER A 75 16.70 -0.44 5.35
N ALA A 76 15.90 -0.19 4.30
CA ALA A 76 16.25 -0.56 2.94
C ALA A 76 17.25 0.44 2.38
N LYS A 77 18.54 0.07 2.39
CA LYS A 77 19.59 0.74 1.61
C LYS A 77 19.83 -0.01 0.32
N LEU A 78 20.05 0.72 -0.77
CA LEU A 78 20.42 0.10 -2.04
C LEU A 78 21.84 -0.47 -1.92
N ASN A 79 22.01 -1.76 -2.16
CA ASN A 79 23.33 -2.39 -2.22
C ASN A 79 23.70 -2.63 -3.70
N SER A 80 24.72 -1.91 -4.20
CA SER A 80 25.17 -2.01 -5.60
C SER A 80 25.60 -3.40 -6.03
N ASP A 81 26.07 -4.22 -5.10
CA ASP A 81 26.64 -5.55 -5.38
C ASP A 81 25.57 -6.65 -5.38
N LYS A 82 24.42 -6.37 -4.74
CA LYS A 82 23.37 -7.37 -4.50
C LYS A 82 22.04 -7.05 -5.17
N ASP A 83 21.70 -5.77 -5.27
CA ASP A 83 20.37 -5.33 -5.69
C ASP A 83 20.36 -4.81 -7.13
N LYS A 84 19.36 -5.22 -7.91
CA LYS A 84 19.04 -4.54 -9.16
C LYS A 84 18.28 -3.26 -8.86
N ALA A 85 18.82 -2.13 -9.31
CA ALA A 85 18.28 -0.80 -9.00
C ALA A 85 16.80 -0.62 -9.36
N PHE A 86 16.37 -1.07 -10.54
CA PHE A 86 14.99 -0.87 -11.00
C PHE A 86 13.94 -1.64 -10.16
N PRO A 87 14.05 -2.98 -9.96
CA PRO A 87 13.14 -3.69 -9.06
C PRO A 87 13.12 -3.15 -7.63
N TRP A 88 14.29 -2.78 -7.11
CA TRP A 88 14.40 -2.20 -5.77
C TRP A 88 13.68 -0.85 -5.69
N PHE A 89 13.85 0.02 -6.69
CA PHE A 89 13.17 1.31 -6.79
C PHE A 89 11.65 1.13 -6.84
N CYS A 90 11.14 0.25 -7.70
CA CYS A 90 9.71 -0.04 -7.78
C CYS A 90 9.16 -0.50 -6.43
N GLN A 91 9.86 -1.40 -5.74
CA GLN A 91 9.46 -1.84 -4.41
C GLN A 91 9.41 -0.69 -3.39
N GLN A 92 10.39 0.23 -3.40
CA GLN A 92 10.36 1.37 -2.49
C GLN A 92 9.28 2.39 -2.86
N LYS A 93 9.02 2.60 -4.16
CA LYS A 93 7.91 3.43 -4.65
C LYS A 93 6.58 2.89 -4.15
N ASP A 94 6.32 1.59 -4.31
CA ASP A 94 5.08 0.96 -3.85
C ASP A 94 4.87 1.15 -2.35
N ARG A 95 5.91 0.92 -1.53
CA ARG A 95 5.85 1.13 -0.07
C ARG A 95 5.46 2.56 0.29
N LEU A 96 6.06 3.56 -0.36
CA LEU A 96 5.78 4.96 -0.07
C LEU A 96 4.39 5.38 -0.55
N THR A 97 3.95 4.92 -1.72
CA THR A 97 2.60 5.18 -2.22
C THR A 97 1.53 4.52 -1.35
N GLU A 98 1.82 3.37 -0.75
CA GLU A 98 0.91 2.72 0.20
C GLU A 98 0.86 3.42 1.57
N LEU A 99 1.99 3.93 2.06
CA LEU A 99 2.08 4.66 3.33
C LEU A 99 1.49 6.08 3.23
N TYR A 100 1.77 6.77 2.12
CA TYR A 100 1.45 8.18 1.91
C TYR A 100 0.81 8.37 0.53
N PRO A 101 -0.48 8.01 0.36
CA PRO A 101 -1.14 8.07 -0.94
C PRO A 101 -1.25 9.49 -1.50
N ASP A 102 -1.22 10.51 -0.65
CA ASP A 102 -1.30 11.92 -1.03
C ASP A 102 0.08 12.57 -1.24
N MET A 103 1.17 11.80 -1.14
CA MET A 103 2.53 12.29 -1.38
C MET A 103 2.79 12.47 -2.87
N SER A 104 3.38 13.62 -3.25
CA SER A 104 3.74 13.88 -4.64
C SER A 104 4.79 12.90 -5.15
N GLU A 105 4.76 12.61 -6.45
CA GLU A 105 5.72 11.71 -7.09
C GLU A 105 7.17 12.18 -6.88
N PHE A 106 7.40 13.49 -6.95
CA PHE A 106 8.71 14.09 -6.65
C PHE A 106 9.19 13.74 -5.24
N MET A 107 8.33 13.87 -4.22
CA MET A 107 8.72 13.56 -2.84
C MET A 107 8.96 12.08 -2.62
N ILE A 108 8.19 11.21 -3.29
CA ILE A 108 8.42 9.77 -3.28
C ILE A 108 9.81 9.47 -3.85
N GLN A 109 10.11 9.97 -5.06
CA GLN A 109 11.40 9.77 -5.72
C GLN A 109 12.57 10.29 -4.86
N TRP A 110 12.42 11.48 -4.28
CA TRP A 110 13.46 12.09 -3.46
C TRP A 110 13.73 11.30 -2.17
N LYS A 111 12.69 10.78 -1.52
CA LYS A 111 12.84 9.87 -0.36
C LYS A 111 13.58 8.59 -0.75
N ILE A 112 13.34 8.03 -1.93
CA ILE A 112 14.04 6.84 -2.42
C ILE A 112 15.51 7.15 -2.71
N ILE A 113 15.82 8.28 -3.33
CA ILE A 113 17.21 8.69 -3.61
C ILE A 113 18.02 8.79 -2.32
N ARG A 114 17.45 9.34 -1.24
CA ARG A 114 18.10 9.37 0.10
C ARG A 114 18.42 7.98 0.67
N GLN A 115 17.73 6.95 0.21
CA GLN A 115 18.00 5.57 0.62
C GLN A 115 19.14 4.92 -0.18
N CYS A 116 19.58 5.51 -1.29
CA CYS A 116 20.71 5.00 -2.07
C CYS A 116 22.08 5.26 -1.41
N GLY A 117 22.17 6.18 -0.44
CA GLY A 117 23.44 6.57 0.15
C GLY A 117 24.32 7.39 -0.81
N GLY A 118 25.55 7.71 -0.37
CA GLY A 118 26.49 8.60 -1.06
C GLY A 118 26.81 8.26 -2.53
N ASP A 119 27.59 9.15 -3.16
CA ASP A 119 27.94 9.24 -4.59
C ASP A 119 26.77 9.33 -5.59
N LEU A 120 25.73 8.51 -5.47
CA LEU A 120 24.52 8.57 -6.28
C LEU A 120 23.65 9.80 -5.94
N GLU A 121 23.48 10.13 -4.66
CA GLU A 121 22.77 11.36 -4.26
C GLU A 121 23.54 12.61 -4.74
N HIS A 122 24.87 12.58 -4.75
CA HIS A 122 25.70 13.65 -5.29
C HIS A 122 25.64 13.74 -6.81
N ALA A 123 25.74 12.60 -7.52
CA ALA A 123 25.66 12.54 -8.98
C ALA A 123 24.29 12.93 -9.55
N VAL A 124 23.20 12.65 -8.81
CA VAL A 124 21.86 13.11 -9.20
C VAL A 124 21.71 14.61 -8.94
N LYS A 125 22.12 15.11 -7.76
CA LYS A 125 22.07 16.54 -7.45
C LYS A 125 22.91 17.38 -8.40
N SER A 126 24.10 16.92 -8.79
CA SER A 126 24.97 17.64 -9.72
C SER A 126 24.31 17.80 -11.10
N ARG A 127 23.73 16.72 -11.65
CA ARG A 127 23.07 16.75 -12.96
C ARG A 127 21.77 17.55 -12.99
N THR A 128 21.07 17.65 -11.86
CA THR A 128 19.82 18.43 -11.78
C THR A 128 20.11 19.93 -11.68
N ASN A 129 21.23 20.32 -11.05
CA ASN A 129 21.65 21.72 -10.96
C ASN A 129 22.29 22.26 -12.25
N GLU A 130 22.80 21.40 -13.13
CA GLU A 130 23.34 21.79 -14.45
C GLU A 130 22.26 22.15 -15.49
N GLN A 131 20.97 21.95 -15.16
CA GLN A 131 19.83 22.25 -16.05
C GLN A 131 18.98 23.45 -15.59
N SER A 132 19.48 24.29 -14.67
CA SER A 132 18.82 25.55 -14.25
C SER A 132 19.51 26.79 -14.81
#